data_AF-A0A068NT81-F1
#
_entry.id   AF-A0A068NT81-F1
#
_cell.length_a   1.000
_cell.length_b   1.000
_cell.length_c   1.000
_cell.angle_alpha   90.00
_cell.angle_beta   90.00
_cell.angle_gamma   90.00
#
_symmetry.space_group_name_H-M   'P 1'
#
loop_
_entity.id
_entity.type
_entity.pdbx_description
1 polymer ?
#
loop_
_entity_poly.entity_id
_entity_poly.type
_entity_poly.pdbx_seq_one_letter_code
_entity_poly.pdbx_strand_id
1 'polypeptide(L)'
;METELGLADAFYGLINRGWDFSSFEERDPGSRKSRSLPPQAYFAEIVVGAFDLERAAGRIPNEDLLAHIESSCSASNLEIPPLDVDSLERIRLHRNELFKQWAAIAPGEELRLTL
;
A
#
# COMPACT_ATOMS: atom_id res chain seq x y z
N MET A 1 0.08 1.83 -6.03
CA MET A 1 -0.19 0.42 -5.66
C MET A 1 -1.67 0.12 -5.74
N GLU A 2 -2.55 0.83 -5.00
CA GLU A 2 -4.00 0.56 -5.06
C GLU A 2 -4.56 0.56 -6.49
N THR A 3 -4.17 1.53 -7.32
CA THR A 3 -4.53 1.58 -8.75
C THR A 3 -4.00 0.39 -9.54
N GLU A 4 -2.73 -0.01 -9.31
CA GLU A 4 -2.09 -1.14 -10.00
C GLU A 4 -2.77 -2.48 -9.67
N LEU A 5 -3.31 -2.59 -8.46
CA LEU A 5 -3.97 -3.80 -7.96
C LEU A 5 -5.52 -3.72 -8.01
N GLY A 6 -6.08 -2.62 -8.52
CA GLY A 6 -7.53 -2.42 -8.60
C GLY A 6 -8.26 -2.42 -7.24
N LEU A 7 -7.61 -1.94 -6.17
CA LEU A 7 -8.18 -1.94 -4.83
C LEU A 7 -9.17 -0.78 -4.64
N ALA A 8 -10.46 -1.05 -4.81
CA ALA A 8 -11.54 -0.07 -4.67
C ALA A 8 -11.97 0.20 -3.21
N ASP A 9 -11.58 -0.67 -2.29
CA ASP A 9 -11.94 -0.67 -0.86
C ASP A 9 -10.71 -0.53 0.05
N ALA A 10 -9.63 0.06 -0.49
CA ALA A 10 -8.43 0.45 0.25
C ALA A 10 -8.46 1.95 0.61
N PHE A 11 -7.33 2.53 1.04
CA PHE A 11 -7.29 3.86 1.68
C PHE A 11 -7.97 4.95 0.85
N TYR A 12 -7.57 5.12 -0.42
CA TYR A 12 -8.15 6.19 -1.25
C TYR A 12 -9.61 5.91 -1.62
N GLY A 13 -9.98 4.65 -1.79
CA GLY A 13 -11.37 4.23 -2.00
C GLY A 13 -12.26 4.57 -0.80
N LEU A 14 -11.75 4.37 0.42
CA LEU A 14 -12.44 4.73 1.66
C LEU A 14 -12.59 6.23 1.84
N ILE A 15 -11.54 7.01 1.59
CA ILE A 15 -11.61 8.48 1.61
C ILE A 15 -12.68 8.98 0.63
N ASN A 16 -12.73 8.42 -0.59
CA ASN A 16 -13.75 8.78 -1.59
C ASN A 16 -15.18 8.42 -1.14
N ARG A 17 -15.35 7.47 -0.23
CA ARG A 17 -16.64 7.11 0.38
C ARG A 17 -16.99 7.94 1.63
N GLY A 18 -16.19 8.96 1.94
CA GLY A 18 -16.43 9.88 3.05
C GLY A 18 -15.77 9.47 4.36
N TRP A 19 -14.78 8.56 4.33
CA TRP A 19 -13.94 8.32 5.51
C TRP A 19 -13.03 9.53 5.74
N ASP A 20 -12.83 9.88 7.00
CA ASP A 20 -11.91 10.94 7.43
C ASP A 20 -10.53 10.34 7.73
N PHE A 21 -9.44 11.09 7.52
CA PHE A 21 -8.08 10.68 7.89
C PHE A 21 -7.96 10.23 9.36
N SER A 22 -8.68 10.90 10.27
CA SER A 22 -8.77 10.51 11.69
C SER A 22 -9.35 9.11 11.92
N SER A 23 -10.01 8.52 10.92
CA SER A 23 -10.49 7.14 10.97
C SER A 23 -9.36 6.11 10.89
N PHE A 24 -8.19 6.51 10.37
CA PHE A 24 -6.99 5.68 10.22
C PHE A 24 -5.95 5.96 11.32
N GLU A 25 -6.14 7.01 12.11
CA GLU A 25 -5.27 7.33 13.26
C GLU A 25 -5.52 6.40 14.46
N GLU A 26 -6.65 5.70 14.49
CA GLU A 26 -7.03 4.84 15.59
C GLU A 26 -6.21 3.54 15.59
N ARG A 27 -5.23 3.49 16.51
CA ARG A 27 -4.23 2.41 16.61
C ARG A 27 -4.66 1.19 17.42
N ASP A 28 -5.82 1.23 18.09
CA ASP A 28 -6.31 0.07 18.83
C ASP A 28 -6.90 -0.97 17.86
N PRO A 29 -6.25 -2.14 17.67
CA PRO A 29 -6.72 -3.19 16.76
C PRO A 29 -8.08 -3.77 17.16
N GLY A 30 -8.53 -3.55 18.41
CA GLY A 30 -9.84 -3.97 18.91
C GLY A 30 -10.95 -2.92 18.75
N SER A 31 -10.61 -1.70 18.35
CA SER A 31 -11.57 -0.60 18.21
C SER A 31 -12.68 -0.94 17.20
N ARG A 32 -13.86 -0.34 17.39
CA ARG A 32 -14.98 -0.54 16.46
C ARG A 32 -14.63 -0.05 15.04
N LYS A 33 -13.85 1.04 14.94
CA LYS A 33 -13.43 1.61 13.65
C LYS A 33 -12.39 0.73 12.97
N SER A 34 -11.36 0.27 13.69
CA SER A 34 -10.39 -0.69 13.14
C SER A 34 -11.11 -1.93 12.61
N ARG A 35 -12.00 -2.56 13.41
CA ARG A 35 -12.82 -3.72 12.97
C ARG A 35 -13.76 -3.48 11.78
N SER A 36 -13.96 -2.23 11.37
CA SER A 36 -14.83 -1.88 10.23
C SER A 36 -14.07 -1.67 8.92
N LEU A 37 -12.72 -1.74 8.94
CA LEU A 37 -11.94 -1.62 7.73
C LEU A 37 -12.18 -2.82 6.80
N PRO A 38 -12.38 -2.60 5.49
CA PRO A 38 -12.51 -3.69 4.54
C PRO A 38 -11.22 -4.51 4.40
N PRO A 39 -11.30 -5.78 3.97
CA PRO A 39 -10.14 -6.64 3.70
C PRO A 39 -9.08 -5.99 2.79
N GLN A 40 -9.49 -5.23 1.77
CA GLN A 40 -8.56 -4.58 0.85
C GLN A 40 -7.71 -3.49 1.52
N ALA A 41 -8.21 -2.81 2.56
CA ALA A 41 -7.44 -1.84 3.32
C ALA A 41 -6.30 -2.51 4.09
N TYR A 42 -6.56 -3.65 4.74
CA TYR A 42 -5.52 -4.44 5.40
C TYR A 42 -4.51 -5.02 4.40
N PHE A 43 -4.99 -5.52 3.26
CA PHE A 43 -4.10 -6.02 2.20
C PHE A 43 -3.17 -4.91 1.70
N ALA A 44 -3.72 -3.71 1.48
CA ALA A 44 -2.95 -2.54 1.09
C ALA A 44 -1.85 -2.21 2.10
N GLU A 45 -2.14 -2.25 3.40
CA GLU A 45 -1.15 -2.04 4.46
C GLU A 45 -0.02 -3.07 4.44
N ILE A 46 -0.34 -4.36 4.23
CA ILE A 46 0.66 -5.43 4.13
C ILE A 46 1.61 -5.17 2.94
N VAL A 47 1.05 -4.84 1.77
CA VAL A 47 1.86 -4.56 0.56
C VAL A 47 2.72 -3.31 0.76
N VAL A 48 2.17 -2.23 1.33
CA VAL A 48 2.93 -1.01 1.65
C VAL A 48 4.06 -1.33 2.63
N GLY A 49 3.77 -2.08 3.70
CA GLY A 49 4.76 -2.50 4.69
C GLY A 49 5.91 -3.32 4.09
N ALA A 50 5.61 -4.22 3.15
CA ALA A 50 6.61 -5.00 2.43
C ALA A 50 7.55 -4.10 1.59
N PHE A 51 6.99 -3.12 0.87
CA PHE A 51 7.79 -2.17 0.10
C PHE A 51 8.54 -1.14 0.97
N ASP A 52 8.04 -0.83 2.17
CA ASP A 52 8.75 -0.01 3.14
C ASP A 52 9.93 -0.76 3.77
N LEU A 53 9.76 -2.07 4.03
CA LEU A 53 10.85 -2.95 4.44
C LEU A 53 11.94 -3.01 3.36
N GLU A 54 11.56 -3.22 2.10
CA GLU A 54 12.49 -3.14 0.95
C GLU A 54 13.21 -1.79 0.91
N ARG A 55 12.49 -0.69 1.10
CA ARG A 55 13.10 0.65 1.10
C ARG A 55 14.14 0.81 2.20
N ALA A 56 13.93 0.22 3.37
CA ALA A 56 14.84 0.29 4.50
C ALA A 56 16.03 -0.69 4.39
N ALA A 57 15.80 -1.89 3.84
CA ALA A 57 16.80 -2.97 3.79
C ALA A 57 17.55 -3.06 2.45
N GLY A 58 17.08 -2.38 1.40
CA GLY A 58 17.55 -2.53 0.03
C GLY A 58 16.66 -3.46 -0.80
N ARG A 59 16.95 -3.58 -2.10
CA ARG A 59 16.10 -4.33 -3.05
C ARG A 59 15.96 -5.80 -2.62
N ILE A 60 14.71 -6.25 -2.54
CA ILE A 60 14.33 -7.63 -2.27
C ILE A 60 13.90 -8.26 -3.61
N PRO A 61 14.29 -9.51 -3.92
CA PRO A 61 13.77 -10.24 -5.08
C PRO A 61 12.23 -10.29 -5.08
N ASN A 62 11.60 -10.28 -6.26
CA ASN A 62 10.13 -10.22 -6.34
C ASN A 62 9.47 -11.46 -5.75
N GLU A 63 10.12 -12.60 -5.89
CA GLU A 63 9.69 -13.89 -5.37
C GLU A 63 9.68 -13.87 -3.83
N ASP A 64 10.74 -13.33 -3.22
CA ASP A 64 10.87 -13.22 -1.77
C ASP A 64 9.88 -12.19 -1.20
N LEU A 65 9.68 -11.07 -1.92
CA LEU A 65 8.72 -10.04 -1.53
C LEU A 65 7.28 -10.56 -1.63
N LEU A 66 6.96 -11.31 -2.69
CA LEU A 66 5.66 -11.97 -2.86
C LEU A 66 5.41 -12.97 -1.74
N ALA A 67 6.38 -13.87 -1.47
CA ALA A 67 6.27 -14.84 -0.40
C ALA A 67 6.09 -14.18 0.98
N HIS A 68 6.74 -13.03 1.22
CA HIS A 68 6.55 -12.25 2.43
C HIS A 68 5.11 -11.71 2.55
N ILE A 69 4.56 -11.15 1.46
CA ILE A 69 3.18 -10.65 1.41
C ILE A 69 2.18 -11.80 1.63
N GLU A 70 2.37 -12.93 0.94
CA GLU A 70 1.52 -14.12 1.08
C GLU A 70 1.51 -14.65 2.52
N SER A 71 2.70 -14.73 3.14
CA SER A 71 2.86 -15.16 4.53
C SER A 71 2.13 -14.22 5.51
N SER A 72 2.29 -12.91 5.33
CA SER A 72 1.59 -11.89 6.13
C SER A 72 0.07 -11.98 5.97
N CYS A 73 -0.43 -12.15 4.74
CA CYS A 73 -1.87 -12.31 4.50
C CYS A 73 -2.41 -13.59 5.14
N SER A 74 -1.68 -14.71 5.02
CA SER A 74 -2.04 -15.97 5.67
C SER A 74 -2.07 -15.84 7.20
N ALA A 75 -1.11 -15.14 7.80
CA ALA A 75 -1.07 -14.91 9.25
C ALA A 75 -2.25 -14.04 9.74
N SER A 76 -2.74 -13.14 8.89
CA SER A 76 -3.90 -12.29 9.15
C SER A 76 -5.23 -12.89 8.68
N ASN A 77 -5.23 -14.14 8.18
CA ASN A 77 -6.40 -14.82 7.63
C ASN A 77 -7.12 -13.99 6.55
N LEU A 78 -6.33 -13.34 5.69
CA LEU A 78 -6.77 -12.42 4.65
C LEU A 78 -6.68 -13.08 3.27
N GLU A 79 -7.74 -12.95 2.47
CA GLU A 79 -7.71 -13.36 1.06
C GLU A 79 -6.82 -12.40 0.26
N ILE A 80 -6.00 -12.98 -0.62
CA ILE A 80 -5.04 -12.24 -1.44
C ILE A 80 -5.71 -11.92 -2.78
N PRO A 81 -5.93 -10.64 -3.12
CA PRO A 81 -6.31 -10.25 -4.47
C PRO A 81 -5.23 -10.70 -5.48
N PRO A 82 -5.54 -10.87 -6.78
CA PRO A 82 -4.55 -11.26 -7.78
C PRO A 82 -3.28 -10.40 -7.68
N LEU A 83 -2.19 -11.05 -7.29
CA LEU A 83 -0.88 -10.45 -7.07
C LEU A 83 0.18 -11.41 -7.59
N ASP A 84 1.03 -10.92 -8.49
CA ASP A 84 2.14 -11.67 -9.06
C ASP A 84 3.42 -10.82 -9.07
N VAL A 85 4.53 -11.46 -9.44
CA VAL A 85 5.85 -10.80 -9.51
C VAL A 85 5.85 -9.60 -10.47
N ASP A 86 5.05 -9.64 -11.54
CA ASP A 86 4.94 -8.55 -12.51
C ASP A 86 4.21 -7.35 -11.89
N SER A 87 3.18 -7.60 -11.08
CA SER A 87 2.48 -6.57 -10.32
C SER A 87 3.41 -5.89 -9.33
N LEU A 88 4.27 -6.66 -8.64
CA LEU A 88 5.28 -6.10 -7.75
C LEU A 88 6.30 -5.25 -8.50
N GLU A 89 6.74 -5.66 -9.69
CA GLU A 89 7.65 -4.85 -10.50
C GLU A 89 6.98 -3.54 -10.96
N ARG A 90 5.73 -3.57 -11.42
CA ARG A 90 4.98 -2.35 -11.79
C ARG A 90 4.85 -1.38 -10.62
N ILE A 91 4.46 -1.88 -9.45
CA ILE A 91 4.38 -1.07 -8.23
C ILE A 91 5.74 -0.45 -7.89
N ARG A 92 6.82 -1.24 -7.96
CA ARG A 92 8.17 -0.76 -7.67
C ARG A 92 8.61 0.34 -8.62
N LEU A 93 8.40 0.15 -9.92
CA LEU A 93 8.73 1.14 -10.95
C LEU A 93 7.97 2.45 -10.71
N HIS A 94 6.66 2.36 -10.46
CA HIS A 94 5.83 3.54 -10.21
C HIS A 94 6.24 4.28 -8.93
N ARG A 95 6.52 3.54 -7.84
CA ARG A 95 7.03 4.12 -6.58
C ARG A 95 8.36 4.83 -6.80
N ASN A 96 9.30 4.18 -7.50
CA ASN A 96 10.63 4.75 -7.75
C ASN A 96 10.54 6.02 -8.60
N GLU A 97 9.66 6.05 -9.60
CA GLU A 97 9.42 7.23 -10.41
C GLU A 97 8.83 8.38 -9.58
N LEU A 98 7.82 8.10 -8.74
CA LEU A 98 7.26 9.11 -7.83
C LEU A 98 8.31 9.67 -6.85
N PHE A 99 9.17 8.81 -6.29
CA PHE A 99 10.25 9.27 -5.41
C PHE A 99 11.28 10.11 -6.15
N LYS A 100 11.61 9.76 -7.39
CA LYS A 100 12.50 10.55 -8.23
C LYS A 100 11.91 11.92 -8.55
N GLN A 101 10.62 11.97 -8.92
CA GLN A 101 9.90 13.23 -9.16
C GLN A 101 9.86 14.07 -7.89
N TRP A 102 9.50 13.47 -6.76
CA TRP A 102 9.45 14.14 -5.47
C TRP A 102 10.82 14.72 -5.06
N ALA A 103 11.90 13.96 -5.22
CA ALA A 103 13.25 14.41 -4.88
C ALA A 103 13.76 15.57 -5.76
N ALA A 104 13.17 15.79 -6.93
CA ALA A 104 13.53 16.87 -7.84
C ALA A 104 12.82 18.20 -7.53
N ILE A 105 11.86 18.21 -6.60
CA ILE A 105 11.05 19.38 -6.28
C ILE A 105 11.78 20.29 -5.31
N ALA A 106 11.78 21.59 -5.58
CA ALA A 106 12.38 22.58 -4.69
C ALA A 106 11.56 22.72 -3.38
N PRO A 107 12.19 23.02 -2.24
CA PRO A 107 11.47 23.28 -1.00
C PRO A 107 10.40 24.37 -1.18
N GLY A 108 9.17 24.07 -0.78
CA GLY A 108 8.02 24.99 -0.91
C GLY A 108 7.23 24.85 -2.22
N GLU A 109 7.69 24.02 -3.15
CA GLU A 109 6.92 23.64 -4.34
C GLU A 109 6.12 22.34 -4.12
N GLU A 110 5.28 21.98 -5.07
CA GLU A 110 4.38 20.83 -5.00
C GLU A 110 4.54 19.88 -6.19
N LEU A 111 4.34 18.57 -5.95
CA LEU A 111 4.26 17.56 -7.01
C LEU A 111 2.81 17.51 -7.51
N ARG A 112 2.58 17.86 -8.78
CA ARG A 112 1.29 17.64 -9.43
C ARG A 112 1.34 16.39 -10.29
N LEU A 113 0.52 15.41 -9.94
CA LEU A 113 0.35 14.20 -10.72
C LEU A 113 -0.80 14.38 -11.72
N THR A 114 -0.57 13.99 -12.96
CA THR A 114 -1.63 13.80 -13.95
C THR A 114 -2.05 12.33 -13.90
N LEU A 115 -3.19 12.06 -13.25
CA LEU A 115 -3.81 10.74 -13.22
C LEU A 115 -4.59 10.46 -14.52
#